data_AF-A0A851SVY7-F1
#
_entry.id   AF-A0A851SVY7-F1
#
_cell.length_a   1.000
_cell.length_b   1.000
_cell.length_c   1.000
_cell.angle_alpha   90.00
_cell.angle_beta   90.00
_cell.angle_gamma   90.00
#
_symmetry.space_group_name_H-M   'P 1'
#
loop_
_entity.id
_entity.type
_entity.pdbx_description
1 polymer ?
#
loop_
_entity_poly.entity_id
_entity_poly.type
_entity_poly.pdbx_seq_one_letter_code
_entity_poly.pdbx_strand_id
1 'polypeptide(L)' 'KGATIKRDEHTGAIVVARIMRGGAADRSGLIHVGDELREVNGIPVDDKKPEEIIHILV' A
#
# COMPACT_ATOMS: atom_id res chain seq x y z
N LYS A 1 -8.41 4.46 -5.32
CA LYS A 1 -8.07 3.24 -6.10
C LYS A 1 -6.96 3.51 -7.12
N GLY A 2 -5.70 3.25 -6.75
CA GLY A 2 -4.54 3.47 -7.64
C GLY A 2 -3.44 2.41 -7.52
N ALA A 3 -3.48 1.60 -6.46
CA ALA A 3 -2.55 0.51 -6.20
C ALA A 3 -3.25 -0.59 -5.38
N THR A 4 -2.63 -1.76 -5.29
CA THR A 4 -2.96 -2.83 -4.33
C THR A 4 -1.77 -3.09 -3.42
N ILE A 5 -2.03 -3.56 -2.21
CA ILE A 5 -1.02 -3.93 -1.23
C ILE A 5 -1.10 -5.43 -0.91
N LYS A 6 -0.03 -5.99 -0.38
CA LYS A 6 0.01 -7.33 0.20
C LYS A 6 0.83 -7.29 1.48
N ARG A 7 0.69 -8.32 2.32
CA ARG A 7 1.65 -8.57 3.38
C ARG A 7 2.81 -9.39 2.82
N ASP A 8 4.03 -8.98 3.13
CA ASP A 8 5.22 -9.76 2.88
C ASP A 8 5.32 -10.89 3.92
N GLU A 9 5.45 -12.13 3.47
CA GLU A 9 5.39 -13.31 4.34
C GLU A 9 6.66 -13.52 5.17
N HIS A 10 7.79 -12.93 4.77
CA HIS A 10 9.07 -13.08 5.46
C HIS A 10 9.28 -12.00 6.52
N THR A 11 8.89 -10.77 6.20
CA THR A 11 9.12 -9.59 7.06
C THR A 11 7.88 -9.17 7.83
N GLY A 12 6.69 -9.59 7.38
CA GLY A 12 5.41 -9.13 7.92
C GLY A 12 5.01 -7.73 7.47
N ALA A 13 5.84 -7.04 6.68
CA ALA A 13 5.63 -5.69 6.19
C ALA A 13 4.45 -5.61 5.21
N ILE A 14 3.81 -4.44 5.14
CA ILE A 14 2.81 -4.14 4.13
C ILE A 14 3.51 -3.51 2.94
N VAL A 15 3.39 -4.12 1.76
CA VAL A 15 4.11 -3.67 0.56
C VAL A 15 3.17 -3.43 -0.61
N VAL A 16 3.52 -2.48 -1.47
CA VAL A 16 2.81 -2.22 -2.71
C VAL A 16 3.01 -3.40 -3.66
N ALA A 17 1.91 -4.07 -4.00
CA ALA A 17 1.91 -5.26 -4.84
C ALA A 17 1.72 -4.93 -6.33
N ARG A 18 0.88 -3.93 -6.64
CA ARG A 18 0.59 -3.53 -8.02
C ARG A 18 0.20 -2.06 -8.07
N ILE A 19 0.59 -1.39 -9.15
CA ILE A 19 0.11 -0.05 -9.51
C ILE A 19 -0.87 -0.18 -10.69
N MET A 20 -2.01 0.48 -10.59
CA MET A 20 -3.02 0.50 -11.64
C MET A 20 -2.69 1.59 -12.65
N ARG A 21 -2.45 1.20 -13.90
CA ARG A 21 -2.15 2.13 -14.99
C ARG A 21 -3.24 3.19 -15.13
N GLY A 22 -2.83 4.44 -15.30
CA GLY A 22 -3.70 5.60 -15.35
C GLY A 22 -4.32 5.97 -14.01
N GLY A 23 -4.02 5.28 -12.91
CA GLY A 23 -4.47 5.63 -11.55
C GLY A 23 -3.65 6.75 -10.91
N ALA A 24 -4.05 7.19 -9.72
CA ALA A 24 -3.35 8.28 -9.01
C ALA A 24 -1.88 7.96 -8.71
N ALA A 25 -1.59 6.73 -8.23
CA ALA A 25 -0.23 6.28 -7.96
C ALA A 25 0.64 6.27 -9.24
N ASP A 26 0.12 5.68 -10.33
CA ASP A 26 0.78 5.67 -11.65
C ASP A 26 1.10 7.06 -12.17
N ARG A 27 0.11 7.97 -12.16
CA ARG A 27 0.29 9.35 -12.63
C ARG A 27 1.21 10.17 -11.73
N SER A 28 1.28 9.85 -10.44
CA SER A 28 2.18 10.54 -9.52
C SER A 28 3.64 10.15 -9.75
N GLY A 29 3.91 8.88 -10.09
CA GLY A 29 5.26 8.33 -10.15
C GLY A 29 6.02 8.33 -8.82
N LEU A 30 5.35 8.63 -7.70
CA LEU A 30 5.97 8.73 -6.37
C LEU A 30 6.02 7.40 -5.63
N ILE A 31 5.13 6.48 -5.98
CA ILE A 31 4.99 5.17 -5.36
C ILE A 31 5.33 4.11 -6.40
N HIS A 32 6.07 3.09 -5.98
CA HIS A 32 6.52 1.98 -6.81
C HIS A 32 6.10 0.63 -6.22
N VAL A 33 6.07 -0.39 -7.08
CA VAL A 33 5.87 -1.77 -6.62
C VAL A 33 7.08 -2.17 -5.77
N GLY A 34 6.81 -2.75 -4.60
CA GLY A 34 7.82 -3.12 -3.62
C GLY A 34 8.03 -2.09 -2.51
N ASP A 35 7.49 -0.87 -2.65
CA ASP A 35 7.53 0.12 -1.57
C ASP A 35 6.82 -0.41 -0.33
N GLU A 36 7.44 -0.20 0.83
CA GLU A 36 6.86 -0.53 2.12
C GLU A 36 5.94 0.61 2.60
N LEU A 37 4.74 0.23 2.99
CA LEU A 37 3.77 1.12 3.60
C LEU A 37 4.00 1.14 5.12
N ARG A 38 4.33 2.30 5.67
CA ARG A 38 4.49 2.52 7.12
C ARG A 38 3.30 3.23 7.75
N GLU A 39 2.64 4.08 6.98
CA GLU A 39 1.51 4.90 7.44
C GLU A 39 0.53 5.15 6.29
N VAL A 40 -0.76 5.24 6.60
CA VAL A 40 -1.81 5.73 5.70
C VAL A 40 -2.67 6.73 6.46
N ASN A 41 -2.81 7.96 5.92
CA ASN A 41 -3.64 9.00 6.51
C ASN A 41 -3.35 9.28 7.99
N GLY A 42 -2.08 9.30 8.42
CA GLY A 42 -1.71 9.50 9.83
C GLY A 42 -1.79 8.25 10.70
N ILE A 43 -2.16 7.08 10.14
CA ILE A 43 -2.34 5.84 10.88
C ILE A 43 -1.21 4.86 10.54
N PRO A 44 -0.38 4.45 11.53
CA PRO A 44 0.63 3.42 11.34
C PRO A 44 0.02 2.08 10.94
N VAL A 45 0.72 1.32 10.09
CA VAL A 45 0.19 0.07 9.52
C VAL A 45 0.97 -1.19 9.90
N ASP A 46 2.07 -1.08 10.64
CA ASP A 46 2.95 -2.21 10.97
C ASP A 46 2.20 -3.36 11.68
N ASP A 47 1.21 -3.02 12.53
CA ASP A 47 0.40 -3.98 13.30
C ASP A 47 -0.98 -4.27 12.68
N LYS A 48 -1.24 -3.82 11.45
CA LYS A 48 -2.55 -3.96 10.80
C LYS A 48 -2.56 -5.06 9.76
N LYS A 49 -3.70 -5.75 9.64
CA LYS A 49 -3.93 -6.66 8.53
C LYS A 49 -4.23 -5.88 7.24
N PRO A 50 -3.85 -6.41 6.06
CA PRO A 50 -4.15 -5.76 4.78
C PRO A 50 -5.63 -5.36 4.61
N GLU A 51 -6.55 -6.19 5.09
CA GLU A 51 -8.00 -5.93 5.00
C GLU A 51 -8.41 -4.67 5.76
N GLU A 52 -7.78 -4.39 6.89
CA GLU A 52 -8.02 -3.19 7.70
C GLU A 52 -7.50 -1.93 7.00
N ILE A 53 -6.39 -2.05 6.27
CA ILE A 53 -5.73 -0.93 5.58
C ILE A 53 -6.48 -0.56 4.29
N ILE A 54 -7.04 -1.54 3.59
CA ILE A 54 -7.81 -1.32 2.34
C ILE A 54 -8.96 -0.33 2.56
N HIS A 55 -9.56 -0.33 3.75
CA HIS A 55 -10.67 0.58 4.10
C HIS A 55 -10.21 2.03 4.31
N ILE A 56 -8.92 2.26 4.54
CA ILE A 56 -8.32 3.57 4.83
C ILE A 56 -7.77 4.20 3.54
N LEU A 57 -7.49 3.42 2.49
CA LEU A 57 -6.95 3.88 1.18
C LEU A 57 -7.97 4.61 0.27
N VAL A 58 -9.04 5.18 0.85
CA VAL A 58 -10.17 5.81 0.14
C VAL A 58 -9.80 7.13 -0.52
#